data_AF-A0A8T3QQG2-F1
#
_entry.id   AF-A0A8T3QQG2-F1
#
_cell.length_a   1.000
_cell.length_b   1.000
_cell.length_c   1.000
_cell.angle_alpha   90.00
_cell.angle_beta   90.00
_cell.angle_gamma   90.00
#
_symmetry.space_group_name_H-M   'P 1'
#
loop_
_entity.id
_entity.type
_entity.pdbx_description
1 polymer ?
#
loop_
_entity_poly.entity_id
_entity_poly.type
_entity_poly.pdbx_seq_one_letter_code
_entity_poly.pdbx_strand_id
1 'polypeptide(L)'
;LICQVGSTQLKYHLSAIDDLHGMLKAQGDWIPLGAADEQKPATEGSVEAWGRASDNPVGGWYGLRKGYRGRFGMYLPPLLEALGLVELTHDAKNNRVRAR
;
A
#
# COMPACT_ATOMS: atom_id res chain seq x y z
N LEU A 1 1.58 -11.88 -4.07
CA LEU A 1 2.56 -10.92 -4.66
C LEU A 1 3.87 -10.96 -3.87
N ILE A 2 5.02 -10.92 -4.54
CA ILE A 2 6.34 -10.88 -3.89
C ILE A 2 7.07 -9.62 -4.35
N CYS A 3 7.54 -8.82 -3.39
CA CYS A 3 8.44 -7.69 -3.63
C CYS A 3 9.84 -8.07 -3.12
N GLN A 4 10.82 -8.11 -4.03
CA GLN A 4 12.20 -8.46 -3.73
C GLN A 4 13.02 -7.18 -3.51
N VAL A 5 13.67 -7.06 -2.34
CA VAL A 5 14.52 -5.92 -1.97
C VAL A 5 15.85 -6.44 -1.44
N GLY A 6 16.88 -6.43 -2.29
CA GLY A 6 18.14 -7.11 -1.99
C GLY A 6 17.89 -8.61 -1.76
N SER A 7 18.28 -9.14 -0.60
CA SER A 7 17.99 -10.53 -0.18
C SER A 7 16.62 -10.70 0.50
N THR A 8 15.91 -9.61 0.77
CA THR A 8 14.66 -9.64 1.54
C THR A 8 13.45 -9.76 0.63
N GLN A 9 12.56 -10.71 0.94
CA GLN A 9 11.24 -10.83 0.33
C GLN A 9 10.15 -10.28 1.25
N LEU A 10 9.40 -9.31 0.75
CA LEU A 10 8.10 -8.93 1.27
C LEU A 10 7.02 -9.69 0.49
N LYS A 11 6.03 -10.22 1.21
CA LYS A 11 4.96 -11.03 0.62
C LYS A 11 3.63 -10.39 0.95
N TYR A 12 2.83 -10.14 -0.07
CA TYR A 12 1.50 -9.56 0.05
C TYR A 12 0.44 -10.48 -0.56
N HIS A 13 -0.79 -10.41 -0.06
CA HIS A 13 -1.94 -10.97 -0.75
C HIS A 13 -1.99 -10.46 -2.19
N LEU A 14 -2.34 -11.33 -3.15
CA LEU A 14 -2.42 -10.93 -4.56
C LEU A 14 -3.59 -9.97 -4.82
N SER A 15 -4.71 -10.16 -4.11
CA SER A 15 -5.91 -9.31 -4.21
C SER A 15 -5.63 -7.84 -3.88
N ALA A 16 -4.52 -7.54 -3.18
CA ALA A 16 -4.12 -6.19 -2.83
C ALA A 16 -4.09 -5.23 -4.03
N ILE A 17 -3.78 -5.73 -5.24
CA ILE A 17 -3.79 -4.92 -6.46
C ILE A 17 -5.19 -4.39 -6.75
N ASP A 18 -6.17 -5.29 -6.82
CA ASP A 18 -7.55 -4.95 -7.13
C ASP A 18 -8.22 -4.21 -5.97
N ASP A 19 -7.97 -4.64 -4.74
CA ASP A 19 -8.56 -4.06 -3.53
C ASP A 19 -8.08 -2.61 -3.31
N LEU A 20 -6.76 -2.35 -3.45
CA LEU A 20 -6.22 -1.00 -3.31
C LEU A 20 -6.76 -0.08 -4.41
N HIS A 21 -6.77 -0.56 -5.65
CA HIS A 21 -7.29 0.22 -6.76
C HIS A 21 -8.79 0.53 -6.59
N GLY A 22 -9.59 -0.46 -6.16
CA GLY A 22 -11.00 -0.28 -5.86
C GLY A 22 -11.24 0.74 -4.74
N MET A 23 -10.46 0.66 -3.66
CA MET A 23 -10.52 1.64 -2.56
C MET A 23 -10.18 3.06 -3.05
N LEU A 24 -9.11 3.21 -3.85
CA LEU A 24 -8.70 4.51 -4.38
C LEU A 24 -9.76 5.11 -5.32
N LYS A 25 -10.46 4.29 -6.09
CA LYS A 25 -11.60 4.73 -6.91
C LYS A 25 -12.78 5.20 -6.08
N ALA A 26 -13.09 4.50 -5.00
CA ALA A 26 -14.16 4.89 -4.10
C ALA A 26 -13.86 6.20 -3.38
N GLN A 27 -12.59 6.44 -3.00
CA GLN A 27 -12.17 7.69 -2.39
C GLN A 27 -12.20 8.87 -3.39
N GLY A 28 -11.79 8.65 -4.63
CA GLY A 28 -11.86 9.64 -5.71
C GLY A 28 -10.89 10.83 -5.59
N ASP A 29 -9.97 10.82 -4.62
CA ASP A 29 -8.99 11.90 -4.40
C ASP A 29 -7.62 11.34 -3.98
N TRP A 30 -6.62 12.21 -3.86
CA TRP A 30 -5.25 11.91 -3.47
C TRP A 30 -5.12 11.44 -2.01
N ILE A 31 -4.69 10.20 -1.83
CA ILE A 31 -4.43 9.58 -0.53
C ILE A 31 -2.92 9.60 -0.23
N PRO A 32 -2.47 10.02 0.97
CA PRO A 32 -1.06 9.92 1.35
C PRO A 32 -0.58 8.47 1.42
N LEU A 33 0.67 8.21 1.04
CA LEU A 33 1.22 6.85 1.11
C LEU A 33 1.40 6.34 2.55
N GLY A 34 1.92 7.21 3.44
CA GLY A 34 2.07 6.92 4.87
C GLY A 34 2.94 5.72 5.22
N ALA A 35 3.88 5.35 4.35
CA ALA A 35 4.71 4.15 4.49
C ALA A 35 5.33 3.99 5.88
N ALA A 36 5.11 2.84 6.51
CA ALA A 36 5.59 2.55 7.86
C ALA A 36 5.92 1.06 8.03
N ASP A 37 6.92 0.76 8.85
CA ASP A 37 7.23 -0.62 9.25
C ASP A 37 6.09 -1.23 10.10
N GLU A 38 6.08 -2.56 10.25
CA GLU A 38 5.06 -3.29 11.04
C GLU A 38 4.97 -2.80 12.49
N GLN A 39 6.10 -2.43 13.09
CA GLN A 39 6.18 -2.00 14.50
C GLN A 39 5.89 -0.51 14.70
N LYS A 40 5.78 0.27 13.61
CA LYS A 40 5.54 1.71 13.68
C LYS A 40 4.07 2.01 13.42
N PRO A 41 3.49 3.03 14.08
CA PRO A 41 2.16 3.49 13.74
C PRO A 41 2.13 3.96 12.28
N ALA A 42 1.06 3.63 11.56
CA ALA A 42 0.80 4.18 10.24
C ALA A 42 0.11 5.53 10.38
N THR A 43 0.37 6.43 9.43
CA THR A 43 -0.35 7.70 9.36
C THR A 43 -1.83 7.45 9.06
N GLU A 44 -2.73 7.97 9.89
CA GLU A 44 -4.17 7.82 9.67
C GLU A 44 -4.60 8.36 8.30
N GLY A 45 -5.57 7.71 7.67
CA GLY A 45 -6.05 8.08 6.33
C GLY A 45 -5.04 7.82 5.21
N SER A 46 -3.95 7.08 5.46
CA SER A 46 -2.97 6.70 4.45
C SER A 46 -3.21 5.32 3.85
N VAL A 47 -2.58 5.07 2.70
CA VAL A 47 -2.54 3.74 2.07
C VAL A 47 -1.96 2.69 3.01
N GLU A 48 -0.92 3.03 3.76
CA GLU A 48 -0.31 2.13 4.73
C GLU A 48 -1.26 1.79 5.88
N ALA A 49 -2.03 2.78 6.38
CA ALA A 49 -3.02 2.54 7.43
C ALA A 49 -4.14 1.64 6.93
N TRP A 50 -4.67 1.89 5.73
CA TRP A 50 -5.67 1.03 5.10
C TRP A 50 -5.15 -0.40 4.87
N GLY A 51 -3.91 -0.56 4.42
CA GLY A 51 -3.28 -1.86 4.14
C GLY A 51 -3.06 -2.76 5.37
N ARG A 52 -3.29 -2.24 6.58
CA ARG A 52 -3.20 -2.97 7.85
C ARG A 52 -4.47 -2.88 8.71
N ALA A 53 -5.53 -2.26 8.19
CA ALA A 53 -6.75 -2.01 8.93
C ALA A 53 -7.58 -3.30 9.09
N SER A 54 -8.25 -3.46 10.22
CA SER A 54 -9.07 -4.66 10.51
C SER A 54 -10.36 -4.72 9.71
N ASP A 55 -10.79 -3.61 9.12
CA ASP A 55 -12.01 -3.45 8.34
C ASP A 55 -11.75 -3.43 6.82
N ASN A 56 -10.50 -3.65 6.39
CA ASN A 56 -10.20 -3.82 4.97
C ASN A 56 -10.68 -5.21 4.46
N PRO A 57 -10.73 -5.44 3.13
CA PRO A 57 -11.25 -6.69 2.56
C PRO A 57 -10.63 -7.99 3.07
N VAL A 58 -9.39 -7.95 3.60
CA VAL A 58 -8.69 -9.14 4.13
C VAL A 58 -8.74 -9.22 5.67
N GLY A 59 -9.40 -8.28 6.33
CA GLY A 59 -9.58 -8.25 7.78
C GLY A 59 -8.29 -7.97 8.57
N GLY A 60 -7.33 -7.25 7.99
CA GLY A 60 -6.07 -6.93 8.67
C GLY A 60 -4.91 -6.67 7.72
N TRP A 61 -3.79 -7.36 7.94
CA TRP A 61 -2.58 -7.10 7.16
C TRP A 61 -2.63 -7.75 5.78
N TYR A 62 -2.47 -6.95 4.73
CA TYR A 62 -2.13 -7.49 3.41
C TYR A 62 -0.75 -8.13 3.38
N GLY A 63 0.16 -7.70 4.25
CA GLY A 63 1.48 -8.30 4.42
C GLY A 63 1.42 -9.64 5.15
N LEU A 64 1.99 -10.67 4.53
CA LEU A 64 1.87 -12.07 4.96
C LEU A 64 2.95 -12.51 5.95
N ARG A 65 4.13 -11.89 5.89
CA ARG A 65 5.30 -12.32 6.67
C ARG A 65 5.45 -11.48 7.94
N LYS A 66 5.34 -12.11 9.12
CA LYS A 66 5.62 -11.46 10.42
C LYS A 66 7.02 -10.84 10.43
N GLY A 67 7.11 -9.61 10.92
CA GLY A 67 8.30 -8.75 10.87
C GLY A 67 8.44 -7.95 9.57
N TYR A 68 7.63 -8.25 8.55
CA TYR A 68 7.66 -7.63 7.22
C TYR A 68 6.24 -7.36 6.69
N ARG A 69 5.26 -7.17 7.56
CA ARG A 69 3.87 -6.94 7.13
C ARG A 69 3.60 -5.51 6.65
N GLY A 70 4.35 -4.54 7.17
CA GLY A 70 4.24 -3.14 6.78
C GLY A 70 4.89 -2.82 5.44
N ARG A 71 5.20 -1.54 5.24
CA ARG A 71 5.71 -0.95 3.98
C ARG A 71 4.78 -1.19 2.79
N PHE A 72 3.51 -1.45 3.07
CA PHE A 72 2.49 -1.62 2.05
C PHE A 72 2.35 -0.36 1.19
N GLY A 73 2.31 0.81 1.83
CA GLY A 73 2.27 2.12 1.15
C GLY A 73 3.59 2.49 0.45
N MET A 74 4.66 1.71 0.64
CA MET A 74 5.93 1.92 -0.07
C MET A 74 6.02 1.11 -1.36
N TYR A 75 5.61 -0.16 -1.31
CA TYR A 75 5.85 -1.10 -2.42
C TYR A 75 4.64 -1.31 -3.33
N LEU A 76 3.42 -1.18 -2.81
CA LEU A 76 2.24 -1.44 -3.62
C LEU A 76 1.90 -0.28 -4.58
N PRO A 77 1.92 1.01 -4.17
CA PRO A 77 1.57 2.11 -5.08
C PRO A 77 2.44 2.19 -6.35
N PRO A 78 3.79 2.06 -6.30
CA PRO A 78 4.60 2.05 -7.53
C PRO A 78 4.30 0.87 -8.45
N LEU A 79 3.89 -0.29 -7.90
CA LEU A 79 3.44 -1.42 -8.71
C LEU A 79 2.15 -1.06 -9.45
N LEU A 80 1.16 -0.49 -8.77
CA LEU A 80 -0.10 -0.10 -9.42
C LEU A 80 0.15 0.98 -10.49
N GLU A 81 1.10 1.89 -10.26
CA GLU A 81 1.48 2.90 -11.25
C GLU A 81 2.08 2.25 -12.49
N ALA A 82 2.99 1.29 -12.32
CA ALA A 82 3.58 0.52 -13.42
C ALA A 82 2.53 -0.32 -14.19
N LEU A 83 1.46 -0.76 -13.52
CA LEU A 83 0.31 -1.43 -14.12
C LEU A 83 -0.69 -0.45 -14.78
N GLY A 84 -0.47 0.86 -14.65
CA GLY A 84 -1.33 1.90 -15.23
C GLY A 84 -2.66 2.10 -14.50
N LEU A 85 -2.79 1.63 -13.26
CA LEU A 85 -4.03 1.68 -12.46
C LEU A 85 -4.15 2.95 -11.60
N VAL A 86 -3.03 3.60 -11.30
CA VAL A 86 -2.99 4.78 -10.41
C VAL A 86 -2.06 5.84 -10.97
N GLU A 87 -2.22 7.06 -10.46
CA GLU A 87 -1.24 8.13 -10.55
C GLU A 87 -0.54 8.30 -9.19
N LEU A 88 0.78 8.43 -9.20
CA LEU A 88 1.60 8.68 -8.02
C LEU A 88 2.24 10.07 -8.12
N THR A 89 2.35 10.79 -7.00
CA THR A 89 3.24 11.95 -6.95
C THR A 89 4.69 11.50 -6.75
N HIS A 90 5.63 12.25 -7.34
CA HIS A 90 7.07 11.95 -7.34
C HIS A 90 7.86 13.08 -6.68
N ASP A 91 7.39 13.51 -5.50
CA ASP A 91 8.02 14.52 -4.67
C ASP A 91 9.13 13.91 -3.80
N ALA A 92 9.98 14.77 -3.23
CA ALA A 92 11.03 14.33 -2.31
C ALA A 92 10.50 13.65 -1.03
N LYS A 93 9.26 13.96 -0.63
CA LYS A 93 8.59 13.40 0.55
C LYS A 93 7.07 13.61 0.48
N ASN A 94 6.34 12.88 1.32
CA ASN A 94 4.88 13.00 1.48
C ASN A 94 4.11 12.70 0.19
N ASN A 95 4.60 11.74 -0.59
CA ASN A 95 3.96 11.32 -1.82
C ASN A 95 2.53 10.84 -1.58
N ARG A 96 1.71 10.98 -2.62
CA ARG A 96 0.29 10.63 -2.61
C ARG A 96 -0.03 9.78 -3.83
N VAL A 97 -1.14 9.06 -3.77
CA VAL A 97 -1.65 8.22 -4.86
C VAL A 97 -3.14 8.47 -5.07
N ARG A 98 -3.61 8.38 -6.31
CA ARG A 98 -5.04 8.33 -6.66
C ARG A 98 -5.29 7.31 -7.76
N ALA A 99 -6.50 6.80 -7.87
CA ALA A 99 -6.88 5.95 -9.00
C ALA A 99 -6.91 6.72 -10.32
N ARG A 100 -6.66 6.00 -11.42
CA ARG A 100 -6.98 6.44 -12.79
C ARG A 100 -8.42 6.09 -13.18
#